data_AF-A0A7W6RQV2-F1
#
_entry.id   AF-A0A7W6RQV2-F1
#
_cell.length_a   1.000
_cell.length_b   1.000
_cell.length_c   1.000
_cell.angle_alpha   90.00
_cell.angle_beta   90.00
_cell.angle_gamma   90.00
#
_symmetry.space_group_name_H-M   'P 1'
#
loop_
_entity.id
_entity.type
_entity.pdbx_description
1 polymer ?
#
loop_
_entity_poly.entity_id
_entity_poly.type
_entity_poly.pdbx_seq_one_letter_code
_entity_poly.pdbx_strand_id
1 'polypeptide(L)'
;MTEANKLSSLKLLAKRYARANRITLHQALDLVAGKLEFASWTKLVSASKRDWIPTIEQMASAEALVATDLPAYFRLGIPKQWPTAWRTLITPNMA
;
A
#
# COMPACT_ATOMS: atom_id res chain seq x y z
N MET A 1 3.68 8.59 17.47
CA MET A 1 2.91 8.37 16.23
C MET A 1 1.44 8.50 16.58
N THR A 2 0.77 9.61 16.23
CA THR A 2 -0.65 9.85 16.55
C THR A 2 -1.57 9.06 15.61
N GLU A 3 -2.81 8.81 16.01
CA GLU A 3 -3.81 8.06 15.22
C GLU A 3 -4.05 8.66 13.84
N ALA A 4 -4.06 9.99 13.75
CA ALA A 4 -4.13 10.73 12.49
C ALA A 4 -2.99 10.36 11.51
N ASN A 5 -1.81 10.02 12.04
CA ASN A 5 -0.68 9.59 11.22
C ASN A 5 -0.91 8.18 10.65
N LYS A 6 -1.55 7.28 11.40
CA LYS A 6 -1.85 5.91 10.93
C LYS A 6 -2.86 5.90 9.80
N LEU A 7 -3.96 6.65 9.93
CA LEU A 7 -4.95 6.77 8.86
C LEU A 7 -4.36 7.45 7.61
N SER A 8 -3.48 8.43 7.80
CA SER A 8 -2.75 9.08 6.71
C SER A 8 -1.80 8.10 5.99
N SER A 9 -1.12 7.23 6.73
CA SER A 9 -0.30 6.14 6.16
C SER A 9 -1.12 5.16 5.35
N LEU A 10 -2.28 4.70 5.87
CA LEU A 10 -3.19 3.83 5.12
C LEU A 10 -3.69 4.49 3.82
N LYS A 11 -3.99 5.78 3.87
CA LYS A 11 -4.39 6.56 2.68
C LYS A 11 -3.25 6.67 1.66
N LEU A 12 -2.00 6.80 2.12
CA LEU A 12 -0.82 6.80 1.26
C LEU A 12 -0.63 5.44 0.58
N LEU A 13 -0.81 4.34 1.32
CA LEU A 13 -0.76 2.97 0.79
C LEU A 13 -1.83 2.77 -0.30
N ALA A 14 -3.08 3.15 -0.04
CA ALA A 14 -4.15 3.07 -1.03
C ALA A 14 -3.85 3.91 -2.28
N LYS A 15 -3.26 5.10 -2.14
CA LYS A 15 -2.82 5.91 -3.31
C LYS A 15 -1.75 5.21 -4.13
N ARG A 16 -0.76 4.59 -3.49
CA ARG A 16 0.30 3.81 -4.17
C ARG A 16 -0.31 2.63 -4.91
N TYR A 17 -1.22 1.91 -4.26
CA TYR A 17 -1.95 0.79 -4.85
C TYR A 17 -2.77 1.20 -6.07
N ALA A 18 -3.54 2.30 -5.97
CA ALA A 18 -4.32 2.84 -7.07
C ALA A 18 -3.45 3.16 -8.29
N ARG A 19 -2.28 3.77 -8.06
CA ARG A 19 -1.34 4.12 -9.13
C ARG A 19 -0.68 2.88 -9.77
N ALA A 20 -0.37 1.87 -8.97
CA ALA A 20 0.24 0.63 -9.43
C ALA A 20 -0.72 -0.17 -10.32
N ASN A 21 -1.95 -0.34 -9.85
CA ASN A 21 -2.98 -1.16 -10.50
C ASN A 21 -3.83 -0.38 -11.50
N ARG A 22 -3.62 0.94 -11.64
CA ARG A 22 -4.42 1.84 -12.48
C ARG A 22 -5.92 1.77 -12.19
N ILE A 23 -6.27 1.58 -10.92
CA ILE A 23 -7.66 1.61 -10.45
C ILE A 23 -7.99 2.96 -9.83
N THR A 24 -9.27 3.22 -9.59
CA THR A 24 -9.69 4.46 -8.91
C THR A 24 -9.24 4.44 -7.45
N LEU A 25 -8.98 5.63 -6.89
CA LEU A 25 -8.58 5.76 -5.49
C LEU A 25 -9.67 5.21 -4.54
N HIS A 26 -10.95 5.38 -4.88
CA HIS A 26 -12.06 4.86 -4.07
C HIS A 26 -12.00 3.34 -3.95
N GLN A 27 -11.83 2.63 -5.08
CA GLN A 27 -11.68 1.18 -5.09
C GLN A 27 -10.45 0.73 -4.29
N ALA A 28 -9.33 1.42 -4.42
CA ALA A 28 -8.13 1.11 -3.64
C ALA A 28 -8.34 1.29 -2.13
N LEU A 29 -9.05 2.33 -1.71
CA LEU A 29 -9.36 2.57 -0.30
C LEU A 29 -10.29 1.50 0.26
N ASP A 30 -11.29 1.06 -0.50
CA ASP A 30 -12.18 -0.02 -0.07
C ASP A 30 -11.46 -1.37 0.02
N LEU A 31 -10.48 -1.64 -0.86
CA LEU A 31 -9.64 -2.83 -0.76
C LEU A 31 -8.76 -2.83 0.50
N VAL A 32 -8.15 -1.69 0.83
CA VAL A 32 -7.39 -1.54 2.10
C VAL A 32 -8.32 -1.71 3.30
N ALA A 33 -9.53 -1.14 3.25
CA ALA A 33 -10.53 -1.31 4.31
C ALA A 33 -10.95 -2.77 4.46
N GLY A 34 -11.18 -3.49 3.36
CA GLY A 34 -11.53 -4.91 3.36
C GLY A 34 -10.45 -5.80 3.96
N LYS A 35 -9.16 -5.48 3.73
CA LYS A 35 -8.05 -6.18 4.40
C LYS A 35 -8.00 -5.94 5.91
N LEU A 36 -8.59 -4.86 6.37
CA LEU A 36 -8.70 -4.50 7.78
C LEU A 36 -10.05 -4.92 8.36
N GLU A 37 -10.79 -5.80 7.66
CA GLU A 37 -12.11 -6.32 8.05
C GLU A 37 -13.22 -5.26 8.12
N PHE A 38 -13.04 -4.13 7.43
CA PHE A 38 -14.09 -3.11 7.27
C PHE A 38 -14.78 -3.23 5.93
N ALA A 39 -16.11 -3.04 5.92
CA ALA A 39 -16.92 -3.10 4.71
C ALA A 39 -16.64 -1.95 3.70
N SER A 40 -16.10 -0.82 4.16
CA SER A 40 -15.74 0.31 3.30
C SER A 40 -14.75 1.24 4.01
N TRP A 41 -14.05 2.06 3.23
CA TRP A 41 -13.18 3.09 3.77
C TRP A 41 -13.91 4.04 4.73
N THR A 42 -15.17 4.37 4.45
CA THR A 42 -15.99 5.26 5.28
C THR A 42 -16.26 4.66 6.67
N LYS A 43 -16.45 3.35 6.76
CA LYS A 43 -16.61 2.63 8.04
C LYS A 43 -15.30 2.63 8.83
N LEU A 44 -14.17 2.42 8.16
CA LEU A 44 -12.85 2.50 8.78
C LEU A 44 -12.56 3.91 9.32
N VAL A 45 -12.85 4.97 8.56
CA VAL A 45 -12.71 6.35 9.04
C VAL A 45 -13.62 6.63 10.24
N SER A 46 -14.84 6.10 10.21
CA SER A 46 -15.78 6.24 11.34
C SER A 46 -15.29 5.51 12.59
N ALA A 47 -14.67 4.34 12.44
CA ALA A 47 -14.03 3.61 13.53
C ALA A 47 -12.82 4.37 14.06
N SER A 48 -11.96 4.89 13.18
CA SER A 48 -10.79 5.69 13.57
C SER A 48 -11.16 6.95 14.34
N LYS A 49 -12.35 7.53 14.11
CA LYS A 49 -12.89 8.65 14.91
C LYS A 49 -13.38 8.22 16.30
N ARG A 50 -13.59 6.92 16.53
CA ARG A 50 -13.99 6.32 17.80
C ARG A 50 -12.79 5.65 18.49
N ASP A 51 -11.61 6.23 18.33
CA ASP A 51 -10.35 5.74 18.90
C ASP A 51 -9.95 4.33 18.45
N TRP A 52 -10.45 3.88 17.29
CA TRP A 52 -9.94 2.65 16.71
C TRP A 52 -8.52 2.86 16.18
N ILE A 53 -7.62 2.02 16.65
CA ILE A 53 -6.21 2.04 16.27
C ILE A 53 -5.90 0.71 15.57
N PRO A 54 -5.33 0.74 14.34
CA PRO A 54 -4.92 -0.49 13.69
C PRO A 54 -3.76 -1.13 14.46
N THR A 55 -3.87 -2.45 14.64
CA THR A 55 -2.85 -3.31 15.22
C THR A 55 -1.63 -3.39 14.28
N ILE A 56 -0.47 -3.78 14.81
CA ILE A 56 0.76 -3.97 14.02
C ILE A 56 0.52 -4.97 12.87
N GLU A 57 -0.17 -6.07 13.13
CA GLU A 57 -0.50 -7.09 12.12
C GLU A 57 -1.41 -6.56 11.02
N GLN A 58 -2.39 -5.73 11.39
CA GLN A 58 -3.29 -5.06 10.45
C GLN A 58 -2.54 -4.08 9.56
N MET A 59 -1.62 -3.28 10.13
CA MET A 59 -0.73 -2.42 9.36
C MET A 59 0.17 -3.22 8.41
N ALA A 60 0.78 -4.30 8.89
CA ALA A 60 1.63 -5.18 8.08
C ALA A 60 0.84 -5.82 6.92
N SER A 61 -0.42 -6.20 7.16
CA SER A 61 -1.30 -6.77 6.13
C SER A 61 -1.65 -5.75 5.04
N ALA A 62 -1.92 -4.50 5.43
CA ALA A 62 -2.17 -3.41 4.48
C ALA A 62 -0.91 -3.07 3.66
N GLU A 63 0.27 -3.07 4.28
CA GLU A 63 1.55 -2.89 3.58
C GLU A 63 1.86 -4.05 2.64
N ALA A 64 1.61 -5.29 3.07
CA ALA A 64 1.80 -6.48 2.27
C ALA A 64 0.94 -6.48 1.01
N LEU A 65 -0.34 -6.06 1.11
CA LEU A 65 -1.22 -5.89 -0.06
C LEU A 65 -0.62 -4.93 -1.10
N VAL A 66 -0.03 -3.83 -0.63
CA VAL A 66 0.61 -2.87 -1.53
C VAL A 66 1.91 -3.43 -2.08
N ALA A 67 2.69 -4.16 -1.29
CA ALA A 67 3.94 -4.76 -1.71
C ALA A 67 3.75 -5.88 -2.75
N THR A 68 2.73 -6.74 -2.62
CA THR A 68 2.48 -7.84 -3.57
C THR A 68 2.11 -7.32 -4.96
N ASP A 69 1.27 -6.29 -5.04
CA ASP A 69 0.77 -5.79 -6.32
C ASP A 69 1.64 -4.67 -6.92
N LEU A 70 2.64 -4.18 -6.18
CA LEU A 70 3.64 -3.27 -6.73
C LEU A 70 4.69 -4.07 -7.51
N PRO A 71 4.89 -3.77 -8.82
CA PRO A 71 6.05 -4.23 -9.55
C PRO A 71 7.35 -3.87 -8.80
N ALA A 72 8.34 -4.77 -8.82
CA ALA A 72 9.60 -4.58 -8.09
C ALA A 72 10.29 -3.23 -8.36
N TYR A 73 10.15 -2.68 -9.58
CA TYR A 73 10.69 -1.37 -9.92
C TYR A 73 10.08 -0.23 -9.08
N PHE A 74 8.80 -0.32 -8.73
CA PHE A 74 8.11 0.67 -7.92
C PHE A 74 8.52 0.57 -6.44
N ARG A 75 8.80 -0.65 -5.96
CA ARG A 75 9.32 -0.91 -4.60
C ARG A 75 10.74 -0.38 -4.42
N LEU A 76 11.57 -0.51 -5.44
CA LEU A 76 12.99 -0.12 -5.42
C LEU A 76 13.23 1.34 -5.86
N GLY A 77 12.18 2.11 -6.14
CA GLY A 77 12.31 3.48 -6.66
C GLY A 77 12.95 3.55 -8.06
N ILE A 78 12.95 2.44 -8.79
CA ILE A 78 13.55 2.31 -10.11
C ILE A 78 12.59 2.90 -11.16
N PRO A 79 13.06 3.77 -12.08
CA PRO A 79 12.23 4.31 -13.14
C PRO A 79 11.75 3.19 -14.09
N LYS A 80 10.46 3.22 -14.44
CA LYS A 80 9.77 2.23 -15.30
C LYS A 80 10.47 1.96 -16.66
N GLN A 81 11.24 2.93 -17.14
CA GLN A 81 11.82 2.97 -18.48
C GLN A 81 13.34 2.78 -18.51
N TRP A 82 13.94 2.23 -17.44
CA TRP A 82 15.38 1.96 -17.48
C TRP A 82 15.70 0.88 -18.54
N PRO A 83 16.71 1.06 -19.40
CA PRO A 83 17.07 0.06 -20.39
C PRO A 83 17.44 -1.24 -19.69
N THR A 84 16.99 -2.37 -20.25
CA THR A 84 17.21 -3.72 -19.71
C THR A 84 18.68 -4.00 -19.36
N ALA A 85 19.63 -3.35 -20.05
CA ALA A 85 21.07 -3.43 -19.81
C ALA A 85 21.54 -3.00 -18.41
N TRP A 86 20.78 -2.15 -17.71
CA TRP A 86 21.12 -1.67 -16.36
C TRP A 86 20.44 -2.50 -15.26
N ARG A 87 19.48 -3.37 -15.64
CA ARG A 87 18.72 -4.21 -14.71
C ARG A 87 19.58 -5.32 -14.10
N THR A 88 20.62 -5.76 -14.81
CA THR A 88 21.55 -6.82 -14.39
C THR A 88 22.63 -6.35 -13.40
N LEU A 89 22.84 -5.04 -13.24
CA LEU A 89 23.88 -4.48 -12.37
C LEU A 89 23.45 -4.38 -10.89
N ILE A 90 22.16 -4.56 -10.59
CA ILE A 90 21.59 -4.34 -9.23
C ILE A 90 21.02 -5.64 -8.64
N THR A 91 20.74 -6.65 -9.47
CA THR A 91 20.39 -7.98 -8.97
C THR A 91 21.68 -8.74 -8.63
N PRO A 92 21.90 -9.17 -7.37
CA PRO A 92 22.96 -10.12 -7.09
C PRO A 92 22.59 -11.41 -7.81
N ASN A 93 23.53 -11.89 -8.61
CA ASN A 93 23.45 -13.10 -9.40
C ASN A 93 23.16 -14.28 -8.44
N MET A 94 21.90 -14.72 -8.32
CA MET A 94 21.57 -16.00 -7.70
C MET A 94 21.86 -17.07 -8.75
N ALA A 95 23.12 -17.47 -8.81
CA ALA A 95 23.56 -18.73 -9.39
C ALA A 95 23.23 -19.88 -8.42
#